data_AF-A0A2A8UQT8-F1
#
_entry.id   AF-A0A2A8UQT8-F1
#
_cell.length_a   1.000
_cell.length_b   1.000
_cell.length_c   1.000
_cell.angle_alpha   90.00
_cell.angle_beta   90.00
_cell.angle_gamma   90.00
#
_symmetry.space_group_name_H-M   'P 1'
#
loop_
_entity.id
_entity.type
_entity.pdbx_description
1 polymer ?
#
loop_
_entity_poly.entity_id
_entity_poly.type
_entity_poly.pdbx_seq_one_letter_code
_entity_poly.pdbx_strand_id
1 'polypeptide(L)'
;MLRKNIEEILTESEQNGWGYEGMALSRNSLIHLCLRLEDQEKVYHILELGGGQSTLFWKYLSSSGLLKIKVTTLEHDKDWATQLSTRVEDLENITVYSQTLKQITDEEWEKIFSHPQSAHLDWESYGKSVPQNQYNFFGIHNAFYAEVDQLALEQQSFDIMILDGPHGNGRSLAYPLFCNFLKSDALLLIDDFDHYPFLEDLHKIFHYEEIHRQAVGEKRWVLVQLQGRK
;
A
#
# COMPACT_ATOMS: atom_id res chain seq x y z
N MET A 1 -15.65 18.91 -11.34
CA MET A 1 -16.66 18.10 -10.62
C MET A 1 -15.92 17.08 -9.77
N LEU A 2 -15.43 15.97 -10.34
CA LEU A 2 -14.67 14.89 -9.67
C LEU A 2 -13.87 15.29 -8.41
N ARG A 3 -12.92 16.23 -8.51
CA ARG A 3 -12.12 16.70 -7.36
C ARG A 3 -12.96 17.13 -6.14
N LYS A 4 -14.05 17.88 -6.35
CA LYS A 4 -14.93 18.34 -5.26
C LYS A 4 -15.61 17.16 -4.58
N ASN A 5 -16.09 16.20 -5.35
CA ASN A 5 -16.69 14.98 -4.83
C ASN A 5 -15.68 14.19 -3.98
N ILE A 6 -14.41 14.08 -4.42
CA ILE A 6 -13.34 13.44 -3.65
C ILE A 6 -13.05 14.22 -2.35
N GLU A 7 -13.01 15.56 -2.40
CA GLU A 7 -12.81 16.42 -1.22
C GLU A 7 -13.97 16.31 -0.21
N GLU A 8 -15.21 16.09 -0.68
CA GLU A 8 -16.39 15.80 0.14
C GLU A 8 -16.30 14.41 0.78
N ILE A 9 -15.95 13.38 0.02
CA ILE A 9 -15.75 11.99 0.50
C ILE A 9 -14.61 11.90 1.53
N LEU A 10 -13.50 12.60 1.31
CA LEU A 10 -12.42 12.70 2.30
C LEU A 10 -12.93 13.32 3.61
N THR A 11 -13.75 14.36 3.53
CA THR A 11 -14.31 15.04 4.70
C THR A 11 -15.34 14.17 5.44
N GLU A 12 -16.16 13.39 4.72
CA GLU A 12 -17.06 12.40 5.34
C GLU A 12 -16.28 11.28 6.04
N SER A 13 -15.24 10.75 5.40
CA SER A 13 -14.38 9.72 5.98
C SER A 13 -13.64 10.21 7.24
N GLU A 14 -13.27 11.49 7.29
CA GLU A 14 -12.62 12.14 8.42
C GLU A 14 -13.58 12.32 9.60
N GLN A 15 -14.80 12.81 9.34
CA GLN A 15 -15.85 12.99 10.36
C GLN A 15 -16.25 11.68 11.06
N ASN A 16 -16.11 10.54 10.37
CA ASN A 16 -16.44 9.21 10.89
C ASN A 16 -15.20 8.40 11.33
N GLY A 17 -13.99 8.91 11.09
CA GLY A 17 -12.73 8.16 11.20
C GLY A 17 -11.84 8.60 12.34
N TRP A 18 -10.55 8.71 12.04
CA TRP A 18 -9.48 9.17 12.94
C TRP A 18 -8.81 10.46 12.43
N GLY A 19 -9.09 10.85 11.19
CA GLY A 19 -8.57 12.07 10.56
C GLY A 19 -7.24 11.87 9.82
N TYR A 20 -6.80 12.93 9.13
CA TYR A 20 -5.63 12.91 8.24
C TYR A 20 -4.36 13.52 8.84
N GLU A 21 -4.36 13.70 10.16
CA GLU A 21 -3.24 14.24 10.93
C GLU A 21 -2.26 13.14 11.37
N GLY A 22 -1.09 13.54 11.87
CA GLY A 22 -0.13 12.63 12.48
C GLY A 22 0.41 11.58 11.49
N MET A 23 0.07 10.31 11.69
CA MET A 23 0.61 9.19 10.89
C MET A 23 -0.20 8.84 9.64
N ALA A 24 -1.40 9.40 9.43
CA ALA A 24 -2.25 9.02 8.29
C ALA A 24 -1.72 9.52 6.92
N LEU A 25 -1.82 8.69 5.89
CA LEU A 25 -1.61 9.05 4.47
C LEU A 25 -2.22 10.41 4.08
N SER A 26 -1.49 11.24 3.32
CA SER A 26 -1.94 12.61 3.01
C SER A 26 -3.24 12.69 2.21
N ARG A 27 -4.20 13.56 2.60
CA ARG A 27 -5.40 13.89 1.79
C ARG A 27 -5.07 14.23 0.34
N ASN A 28 -4.00 15.00 0.12
CA ASN A 28 -3.61 15.41 -1.23
C ASN A 28 -3.14 14.23 -2.08
N SER A 29 -2.50 13.21 -1.47
CA SER A 29 -2.07 12.01 -2.19
C SER A 29 -3.26 11.22 -2.72
N LEU A 30 -4.30 11.03 -1.90
CA LEU A 30 -5.55 10.39 -2.28
C LEU A 30 -6.30 11.19 -3.37
N ILE A 31 -6.31 12.53 -3.31
CA ILE A 31 -6.86 13.36 -4.39
C ILE A 31 -6.08 13.14 -5.69
N HIS A 32 -4.74 13.20 -5.65
CA HIS A 32 -3.90 13.07 -6.85
C HIS A 32 -3.94 11.67 -7.46
N LEU A 33 -4.10 10.63 -6.63
CA LEU A 33 -4.31 9.25 -7.05
C LEU A 33 -5.69 9.08 -7.72
N CYS A 34 -6.77 9.47 -7.04
CA CYS A 34 -8.14 9.31 -7.58
C CYS A 34 -8.41 10.16 -8.82
N LEU A 35 -7.68 11.26 -9.03
CA LEU A 35 -7.71 12.04 -10.27
C LEU A 35 -7.08 11.34 -11.49
N ARG A 36 -6.47 10.16 -11.33
CA ARG A 36 -5.99 9.30 -12.44
C ARG A 36 -6.90 8.10 -12.74
N LEU A 37 -8.01 7.97 -12.00
CA LEU A 37 -8.97 6.88 -12.15
C LEU A 37 -10.12 7.35 -13.04
N GLU A 38 -9.84 7.49 -14.33
CA GLU A 38 -10.71 8.20 -15.30
C GLU A 38 -11.90 7.36 -15.80
N ASP A 39 -11.76 6.03 -15.88
CA ASP A 39 -12.83 5.11 -16.27
C ASP A 39 -13.69 4.74 -15.05
N GLN A 40 -14.94 5.20 -15.01
CA GLN A 40 -15.90 4.95 -13.92
C GLN A 40 -16.59 3.58 -14.03
N GLU A 41 -16.52 2.93 -15.20
CA GLU A 41 -17.13 1.61 -15.42
C GLU A 41 -16.18 0.47 -15.02
N LYS A 42 -14.86 0.69 -15.15
CA LYS A 42 -13.80 -0.18 -14.65
C LYS A 42 -13.84 -0.34 -13.13
N VAL A 43 -13.59 -1.57 -12.67
CA VAL A 43 -13.26 -1.87 -11.26
C VAL A 43 -11.75 -1.76 -11.08
N TYR A 44 -11.28 -0.89 -10.18
CA TYR A 44 -9.86 -0.77 -9.84
C TYR A 44 -9.51 -1.67 -8.67
N HIS A 45 -8.51 -2.53 -8.83
CA HIS A 45 -7.98 -3.36 -7.75
C HIS A 45 -6.83 -2.64 -7.05
N ILE A 46 -6.94 -2.46 -5.73
CA ILE A 46 -6.02 -1.70 -4.88
C ILE A 46 -5.38 -2.64 -3.85
N LEU A 47 -4.05 -2.65 -3.78
CA LEU A 47 -3.29 -3.22 -2.68
C LEU A 47 -2.84 -2.09 -1.75
N GLU A 48 -3.34 -2.08 -0.52
CA GLU A 48 -2.99 -1.09 0.49
C GLU A 48 -2.10 -1.74 1.55
N LEU A 49 -0.88 -1.23 1.71
CA LEU A 49 0.07 -1.66 2.73
C LEU A 49 0.11 -0.59 3.80
N GLY A 50 -0.27 -0.94 5.03
CA GLY A 50 -0.57 0.01 6.11
C GLY A 50 -2.04 0.43 6.05
N GLY A 51 -2.85 -0.05 6.99
CA GLY A 51 -4.27 0.27 7.08
C GLY A 51 -4.53 1.49 7.95
N GLY A 52 -5.66 2.17 7.73
CA GLY A 52 -6.00 3.34 8.54
C GLY A 52 -7.10 4.21 7.95
N GLN A 53 -6.88 5.52 7.98
CA GLN A 53 -7.83 6.50 7.46
C GLN A 53 -8.06 6.37 5.94
N SER A 54 -7.06 5.91 5.19
CA SER A 54 -7.19 5.61 3.75
C SER A 54 -8.11 4.42 3.49
N THR A 55 -8.01 3.34 4.27
CA THR A 55 -8.94 2.20 4.27
C THR A 55 -10.40 2.67 4.45
N LEU A 56 -10.61 3.62 5.36
CA LEU A 56 -11.93 4.19 5.60
C LEU A 56 -12.38 5.12 4.46
N PHE A 57 -11.45 5.88 3.84
CA PHE A 57 -11.74 6.62 2.61
C PHE A 57 -12.18 5.71 1.46
N TRP A 58 -11.56 4.54 1.28
CA TRP A 58 -12.00 3.57 0.27
C TRP A 58 -13.44 3.13 0.51
N LYS A 59 -13.86 2.94 1.76
CA LYS A 59 -15.27 2.68 2.10
C LYS A 59 -16.20 3.80 1.63
N TYR A 60 -15.92 5.06 1.97
CA TYR A 60 -16.79 6.17 1.55
C TYR A 60 -16.75 6.43 0.04
N LEU A 61 -15.60 6.23 -0.61
CA LEU A 61 -15.46 6.30 -2.07
C LEU A 61 -16.32 5.23 -2.76
N SER A 62 -16.26 3.99 -2.28
CA SER A 62 -17.09 2.88 -2.76
C SER A 62 -18.59 3.16 -2.57
N SER A 63 -19.01 3.52 -1.35
CA SER A 63 -20.42 3.81 -1.02
C SER A 63 -21.00 5.02 -1.76
N SER A 64 -20.16 5.97 -2.19
CA SER A 64 -20.59 7.11 -3.01
C SER A 64 -20.96 6.73 -4.46
N GLY A 65 -20.54 5.54 -4.93
CA GLY A 65 -20.69 5.12 -6.33
C GLY A 65 -19.82 5.90 -7.33
N LEU A 66 -18.93 6.78 -6.87
CA LEU A 66 -18.10 7.64 -7.73
C LEU A 66 -17.05 6.85 -8.54
N LEU A 67 -16.53 5.77 -7.97
CA LEU A 67 -15.58 4.84 -8.59
C LEU A 67 -15.84 3.43 -8.07
N LYS A 68 -15.76 2.42 -8.94
CA LYS A 68 -15.84 1.01 -8.55
C LYS A 68 -14.44 0.54 -8.15
N ILE A 69 -14.28 0.05 -6.94
CA ILE A 69 -12.98 -0.40 -6.40
C ILE A 69 -13.10 -1.76 -5.74
N LYS A 70 -11.98 -2.48 -5.65
CA LYS A 70 -11.78 -3.63 -4.77
C LYS A 70 -10.47 -3.44 -4.02
N VAL A 71 -10.47 -3.52 -2.69
CA VAL A 71 -9.32 -3.17 -1.86
C VAL A 71 -8.89 -4.33 -0.98
N THR A 72 -7.59 -4.63 -1.02
CA THR A 72 -6.91 -5.56 -0.12
C THR A 72 -5.95 -4.75 0.76
N THR A 73 -6.27 -4.60 2.04
CA THR A 73 -5.45 -3.87 3.01
C THR A 73 -4.67 -4.86 3.88
N LEU A 74 -3.35 -4.69 4.00
CA LEU A 74 -2.48 -5.46 4.90
C LEU A 74 -2.11 -4.62 6.12
N GLU A 75 -2.42 -5.12 7.31
CA GLU A 75 -2.15 -4.44 8.58
C GLU A 75 -1.47 -5.39 9.58
N HIS A 76 -0.46 -4.87 10.30
CA HIS A 76 0.37 -5.60 11.24
C HIS A 76 -0.02 -5.40 12.71
N ASP A 77 -0.56 -4.24 13.09
CA ASP A 77 -1.15 -4.08 14.41
C ASP A 77 -2.52 -4.78 14.42
N LYS A 78 -2.61 -5.87 15.19
CA LYS A 78 -3.79 -6.74 15.24
C LYS A 78 -5.04 -6.02 15.78
N ASP A 79 -4.88 -5.12 16.74
CA ASP A 79 -6.00 -4.42 17.36
C ASP A 79 -6.49 -3.30 16.44
N TRP A 80 -5.59 -2.71 15.65
CA TRP A 80 -5.92 -1.80 14.55
C TRP A 80 -6.60 -2.51 13.38
N ALA A 81 -6.05 -3.64 12.91
CA ALA A 81 -6.64 -4.48 11.86
C ALA A 81 -8.06 -4.94 12.21
N THR A 82 -8.32 -5.25 13.50
CA THR A 82 -9.64 -5.60 14.00
C THR A 82 -10.61 -4.41 13.95
N GLN A 83 -10.18 -3.22 14.40
CA GLN A 83 -10.98 -2.00 14.32
C GLN A 83 -11.29 -1.57 12.87
N LEU A 84 -10.32 -1.73 11.96
CA LEU A 84 -10.51 -1.48 10.53
C LEU A 84 -11.51 -2.45 9.92
N SER A 85 -11.36 -3.76 10.17
CA SER A 85 -12.27 -4.81 9.71
C SER A 85 -13.73 -4.49 10.08
N THR A 86 -14.02 -4.24 11.36
CA THR A 86 -15.38 -3.91 11.82
C THR A 86 -15.91 -2.59 11.25
N ARG A 87 -15.04 -1.65 10.87
CA ARG A 87 -15.47 -0.39 10.23
C ARG A 87 -15.83 -0.56 8.75
N VAL A 88 -15.46 -1.67 8.10
CA VAL A 88 -15.73 -1.96 6.68
C VAL A 88 -16.47 -3.29 6.44
N GLU A 89 -16.96 -3.95 7.51
CA GLU A 89 -17.63 -5.27 7.46
C GLU A 89 -18.92 -5.31 6.63
N ASP A 90 -19.46 -4.15 6.29
CA ASP A 90 -20.62 -3.93 5.41
C ASP A 90 -20.28 -3.87 3.91
N LEU A 91 -18.99 -3.98 3.53
CA LEU A 91 -18.52 -3.87 2.15
C LEU A 91 -17.68 -5.09 1.71
N GLU A 92 -18.31 -6.03 0.99
CA GLU A 92 -17.67 -7.24 0.43
C GLU A 92 -16.46 -6.93 -0.49
N ASN A 93 -16.35 -5.71 -1.01
CA ASN A 93 -15.26 -5.27 -1.88
C ASN A 93 -14.06 -4.66 -1.14
N ILE A 94 -14.05 -4.61 0.19
CA ILE A 94 -12.90 -4.20 1.00
C ILE A 94 -12.55 -5.34 1.96
N THR A 95 -11.29 -5.76 1.97
CA THR A 95 -10.82 -6.85 2.84
C THR A 95 -9.54 -6.45 3.57
N VAL A 96 -9.58 -6.49 4.89
CA VAL A 96 -8.44 -6.18 5.76
C VAL A 96 -7.85 -7.50 6.27
N TYR A 97 -6.56 -7.71 6.05
CA TYR A 97 -5.81 -8.86 6.53
C TYR A 97 -4.89 -8.42 7.68
N SER A 98 -5.12 -8.99 8.87
CA SER A 98 -4.14 -8.94 9.95
C SER A 98 -3.00 -9.90 9.63
N GLN A 99 -1.78 -9.39 9.53
CA GLN A 99 -0.54 -10.09 9.22
C GLN A 99 0.42 -9.98 10.43
N THR A 100 1.38 -10.89 10.55
CA THR A 100 2.53 -10.68 11.45
C THR A 100 3.69 -10.02 10.70
N LEU A 101 4.69 -9.51 11.41
CA LEU A 101 5.95 -9.07 10.78
C LEU A 101 7.03 -10.14 10.91
N LYS A 102 7.85 -10.27 9.86
CA LYS A 102 9.15 -10.96 9.91
C LYS A 102 10.27 -10.09 9.36
N GLN A 103 11.45 -10.23 9.94
CA GLN A 103 12.67 -9.52 9.57
C GLN A 103 13.59 -10.45 8.78
N ILE A 104 14.09 -9.99 7.64
CA ILE A 104 15.11 -10.70 6.85
C ILE A 104 16.50 -10.08 7.03
N THR A 105 17.55 -10.85 6.73
CA THR A 105 18.94 -10.36 6.66
C THR A 105 19.22 -9.65 5.34
N ASP A 106 20.31 -8.90 5.27
CA ASP A 106 20.75 -8.26 4.01
C ASP A 106 21.14 -9.29 2.93
N GLU A 107 21.58 -10.49 3.31
CA GLU A 107 21.86 -11.58 2.36
C GLU A 107 20.57 -12.14 1.73
N GLU A 108 19.47 -12.17 2.48
CA GLU A 108 18.14 -12.54 1.97
C GLU A 108 17.52 -11.41 1.14
N TRP A 109 17.73 -10.16 1.53
CA TRP A 109 17.33 -8.98 0.76
C TRP A 109 17.94 -8.99 -0.64
N GLU A 110 19.26 -9.17 -0.76
CA GLU A 110 19.93 -9.20 -2.06
C GLU A 110 19.51 -10.41 -2.91
N LYS A 111 19.18 -11.57 -2.31
CA LYS A 111 18.59 -12.72 -3.03
C LYS A 111 17.21 -12.39 -3.60
N ILE A 112 16.35 -11.76 -2.79
CA ILE A 112 14.99 -11.34 -3.17
C ILE A 112 15.03 -10.29 -4.29
N PHE A 113 15.87 -9.26 -4.18
CA PHE A 113 15.99 -8.21 -5.19
C PHE A 113 16.70 -8.66 -6.48
N SER A 114 17.52 -9.71 -6.44
CA SER A 114 18.08 -10.34 -7.64
C SER A 114 17.14 -11.34 -8.33
N HIS A 115 16.12 -11.85 -7.63
CA HIS A 115 15.15 -12.84 -8.15
C HIS A 115 13.68 -12.43 -7.90
N PRO A 116 13.26 -11.20 -8.26
CA PRO A 116 11.93 -10.67 -7.90
C PRO A 116 10.77 -11.52 -8.44
N GLN A 117 10.97 -12.22 -9.56
CA GLN A 117 9.94 -13.08 -10.16
C GLN A 117 9.62 -14.32 -9.30
N SER A 118 10.58 -14.88 -8.55
CA SER A 118 10.33 -16.03 -7.65
C SER A 118 10.14 -15.63 -6.19
N ALA A 119 10.58 -14.43 -5.78
CA ALA A 119 10.60 -13.96 -4.39
C ALA A 119 9.34 -14.26 -3.56
N HIS A 120 8.14 -14.15 -4.15
CA HIS A 120 6.86 -14.46 -3.50
C HIS A 120 6.65 -15.96 -3.18
N LEU A 121 7.22 -16.87 -3.97
CA LEU A 121 7.19 -18.33 -3.74
C LEU A 121 8.19 -18.72 -2.66
N ASP A 122 9.36 -18.07 -2.66
CA ASP A 122 10.45 -18.33 -1.73
C ASP A 122 10.21 -17.68 -0.35
N TRP A 123 9.23 -16.77 -0.24
CA TRP A 123 9.02 -15.89 0.92
C TRP A 123 8.79 -16.61 2.25
N GLU A 124 8.09 -17.75 2.28
CA GLU A 124 7.88 -18.53 3.52
C GLU A 124 9.23 -18.88 4.18
N SER A 125 10.25 -19.19 3.37
CA SER A 125 11.56 -19.66 3.81
C SER A 125 12.50 -18.57 4.36
N TYR A 126 12.16 -17.28 4.16
CA TYR A 126 13.03 -16.16 4.52
C TYR A 126 12.69 -15.51 5.87
N GLY A 127 13.74 -15.12 6.59
CA GLY A 127 13.66 -14.28 7.77
C GLY A 127 13.22 -14.97 9.07
N LYS A 128 12.88 -14.15 10.05
CA LYS A 128 12.45 -14.57 11.40
C LYS A 128 11.33 -13.66 11.89
N SER A 129 10.33 -14.24 12.56
CA SER A 129 9.22 -13.49 13.15
C SER A 129 9.73 -12.40 14.09
N VAL A 130 9.21 -11.18 13.92
CA VAL A 130 9.43 -10.05 14.82
C VAL A 130 8.53 -10.24 16.05
N PRO A 131 9.01 -10.01 17.28
CA PRO A 131 8.16 -10.01 18.46
C PRO A 131 7.09 -8.91 18.41
N GLN A 132 5.82 -9.24 18.69
CA GLN A 132 4.69 -8.31 18.58
C GLN A 132 4.91 -6.99 19.36
N ASN A 133 5.61 -7.03 20.50
CA ASN A 133 5.93 -5.85 21.30
C ASN A 133 6.97 -4.90 20.65
N GLN A 134 7.42 -5.19 19.43
CA GLN A 134 8.32 -4.37 18.62
C GLN A 134 7.65 -3.82 17.35
N TYR A 135 6.40 -4.21 17.02
CA TYR A 135 5.77 -3.85 15.73
C TYR A 135 5.73 -2.34 15.47
N ASN A 136 5.47 -1.55 16.51
CA ASN A 136 5.42 -0.09 16.45
C ASN A 136 6.82 0.57 16.60
N PHE A 137 7.90 -0.14 16.26
CA PHE A 137 9.26 0.41 16.18
C PHE A 137 9.60 0.79 14.74
N PHE A 138 9.60 2.10 14.46
CA PHE A 138 9.75 2.68 13.11
C PHE A 138 11.06 2.36 12.35
N GLY A 139 12.03 1.72 13.01
CA GLY A 139 13.37 1.45 12.49
C GLY A 139 13.77 -0.03 12.48
N ILE A 140 12.82 -0.98 12.44
CA ILE A 140 13.19 -2.40 12.21
C ILE A 140 13.63 -2.57 10.76
N HIS A 141 14.95 -2.64 10.59
CA HIS A 141 15.62 -2.89 9.31
C HIS A 141 15.09 -4.17 8.65
N ASN A 142 14.76 -4.11 7.35
CA ASN A 142 14.30 -5.22 6.53
C ASN A 142 13.09 -6.01 7.09
N ALA A 143 12.14 -5.36 7.77
CA ALA A 143 10.89 -5.98 8.25
C ALA A 143 9.73 -5.86 7.25
N PHE A 144 9.02 -6.96 7.01
CA PHE A 144 7.83 -6.96 6.15
C PHE A 144 6.76 -7.95 6.63
N TYR A 145 5.56 -7.86 6.05
CA TYR A 145 4.43 -8.75 6.35
C TYR A 145 4.80 -10.22 6.08
N ALA A 146 4.53 -11.09 7.05
CA ALA A 146 5.10 -12.43 7.09
C ALA A 146 4.36 -13.44 6.19
N GLU A 147 3.06 -13.24 5.96
CA GLU A 147 2.14 -14.20 5.33
C GLU A 147 1.60 -13.73 3.97
N VAL A 148 2.33 -12.89 3.22
CA VAL A 148 1.88 -12.39 1.91
C VAL A 148 1.83 -13.48 0.83
N ASP A 149 2.60 -14.55 1.01
CA ASP A 149 2.59 -15.80 0.25
C ASP A 149 1.26 -16.58 0.38
N GLN A 150 0.53 -16.35 1.47
CA GLN A 150 -0.76 -17.00 1.76
C GLN A 150 -1.95 -16.26 1.14
N LEU A 151 -1.72 -15.09 0.54
CA LEU A 151 -2.74 -14.30 -0.12
C LEU A 151 -3.08 -14.91 -1.49
N ALA A 152 -4.36 -15.21 -1.72
CA ALA A 152 -4.84 -15.75 -3.00
C ALA A 152 -4.92 -14.63 -4.08
N LEU A 153 -3.75 -14.24 -4.60
CA LEU A 153 -3.59 -13.12 -5.53
C LEU A 153 -3.53 -13.57 -7.00
N GLU A 154 -4.28 -12.89 -7.86
CA GLU A 154 -4.25 -13.09 -9.31
C GLU A 154 -3.10 -12.30 -9.95
N GLN A 155 -2.38 -12.90 -10.91
CA GLN A 155 -1.29 -12.22 -11.62
C GLN A 155 -1.83 -11.05 -12.45
N GLN A 156 -1.08 -9.94 -12.49
CA GLN A 156 -1.42 -8.71 -13.22
C GLN A 156 -2.84 -8.19 -12.90
N SER A 157 -3.29 -8.32 -11.65
CA SER A 157 -4.64 -7.94 -11.21
C SER A 157 -4.70 -6.53 -10.59
N PHE A 158 -3.70 -6.09 -9.84
CA PHE A 158 -3.71 -4.80 -9.15
C PHE A 158 -3.43 -3.63 -10.11
N ASP A 159 -4.32 -2.64 -10.10
CA ASP A 159 -4.16 -1.34 -10.78
C ASP A 159 -3.41 -0.32 -9.92
N ILE A 160 -3.46 -0.48 -8.59
CA ILE A 160 -2.92 0.47 -7.62
C ILE A 160 -2.21 -0.29 -6.50
N MET A 161 -1.06 0.22 -6.05
CA MET A 161 -0.45 -0.17 -4.79
C MET A 161 -0.10 1.07 -3.95
N ILE A 162 -0.43 1.03 -2.66
CA ILE A 162 -0.18 2.10 -1.69
C ILE A 162 0.79 1.57 -0.64
N LEU A 163 1.86 2.33 -0.39
CA LEU A 163 2.95 1.96 0.50
C LEU A 163 3.04 2.94 1.66
N ASP A 164 2.15 2.76 2.65
CA ASP A 164 2.16 3.45 3.95
C ASP A 164 2.58 2.51 5.11
N GLY A 165 2.84 1.23 4.80
CA GLY A 165 3.18 0.19 5.76
C GLY A 165 4.03 -0.95 5.16
N PRO A 166 4.73 -1.72 6.02
CA PRO A 166 4.96 -1.43 7.43
C PRO A 166 5.97 -0.27 7.58
N HIS A 167 6.45 -0.02 8.79
CA HIS A 167 7.52 0.96 9.02
C HIS A 167 8.91 0.41 8.66
N GLY A 168 9.89 1.31 8.51
CA GLY A 168 11.27 0.95 8.14
C GLY A 168 11.50 0.81 6.63
N ASN A 169 12.75 0.57 6.24
CA ASN A 169 13.13 0.33 4.84
C ASN A 169 12.49 -0.94 4.25
N GLY A 170 12.08 -1.88 5.12
CA GLY A 170 11.43 -3.13 4.74
C GLY A 170 10.21 -2.97 3.82
N ARG A 171 9.56 -1.81 3.84
CA ARG A 171 8.50 -1.40 2.88
C ARG A 171 8.92 -1.55 1.40
N SER A 172 10.21 -1.47 1.03
CA SER A 172 10.66 -1.77 -0.35
C SER A 172 10.43 -3.22 -0.79
N LEU A 173 10.29 -4.18 0.14
CA LEU A 173 10.05 -5.60 -0.19
C LEU A 173 8.70 -5.82 -0.87
N ALA A 174 7.79 -4.84 -0.79
CA ALA A 174 6.59 -4.79 -1.61
C ALA A 174 6.88 -4.92 -3.12
N TYR A 175 7.97 -4.31 -3.63
CA TYR A 175 8.27 -4.32 -5.06
C TYR A 175 8.58 -5.73 -5.60
N PRO A 176 9.55 -6.51 -5.05
CA PRO A 176 9.79 -7.87 -5.51
C PRO A 176 8.61 -8.80 -5.19
N LEU A 177 8.05 -8.75 -3.97
CA LEU A 177 7.00 -9.69 -3.54
C LEU A 177 5.70 -9.50 -4.34
N PHE A 178 5.34 -8.28 -4.73
CA PHE A 178 4.12 -8.04 -5.49
C PHE A 178 4.31 -7.86 -7.01
N CYS A 179 5.54 -7.95 -7.55
CA CYS A 179 5.79 -7.63 -8.96
C CYS A 179 4.98 -8.47 -9.97
N ASN A 180 4.60 -9.69 -9.62
CA ASN A 180 3.77 -10.55 -10.46
C ASN A 180 2.28 -10.16 -10.47
N PHE A 181 1.81 -9.51 -9.42
CA PHE A 181 0.39 -9.20 -9.21
C PHE A 181 0.05 -7.75 -9.63
N LEU A 182 1.03 -6.84 -9.65
CA LEU A 182 0.90 -5.49 -10.20
C LEU A 182 0.81 -5.49 -11.73
N LYS A 183 -0.15 -4.75 -12.31
CA LYS A 183 -0.22 -4.50 -13.76
C LYS A 183 1.00 -3.69 -14.25
N SER A 184 1.35 -3.86 -15.53
CA SER A 184 2.49 -3.17 -16.15
C SER A 184 2.42 -1.64 -16.14
N ASP A 185 1.22 -1.09 -16.04
CA ASP A 185 0.86 0.34 -16.04
C ASP A 185 0.30 0.82 -14.70
N ALA A 186 0.43 0.03 -13.63
CA ALA A 186 -0.15 0.31 -12.31
C ALA A 186 0.37 1.61 -11.68
N LEU A 187 -0.46 2.21 -10.83
CA LEU A 187 -0.13 3.41 -10.05
C LEU A 187 0.43 3.01 -8.68
N LEU A 188 1.61 3.50 -8.34
CA LEU A 188 2.21 3.31 -7.02
C LEU A 188 2.21 4.63 -6.26
N LEU A 189 1.57 4.65 -5.10
CA LEU A 189 1.61 5.78 -4.15
C LEU A 189 2.48 5.39 -2.96
N ILE A 190 3.59 6.11 -2.76
CA ILE A 190 4.54 5.87 -1.68
C ILE A 190 4.49 7.08 -0.74
N ASP A 191 4.03 6.89 0.50
CA ASP A 191 4.19 7.90 1.57
C ASP A 191 5.59 7.76 2.19
N ASP A 192 6.10 8.83 2.79
CA ASP A 192 7.45 8.95 3.35
C ASP A 192 8.57 8.49 2.38
N PHE A 193 8.38 8.73 1.08
CA PHE A 193 9.16 8.15 -0.03
C PHE A 193 10.69 8.40 0.00
N ASP A 194 11.15 9.34 0.84
CA ASP A 194 12.55 9.77 0.94
C ASP A 194 13.21 9.42 2.30
N HIS A 195 12.47 8.81 3.24
CA HIS A 195 13.05 8.32 4.50
C HIS A 195 13.99 7.12 4.29
N TYR A 196 13.82 6.41 3.18
CA TYR A 196 14.61 5.27 2.72
C TYR A 196 14.71 5.32 1.18
N PRO A 197 15.61 4.56 0.51
CA PRO A 197 15.80 4.63 -0.94
C PRO A 197 14.68 3.94 -1.76
N PHE A 198 13.42 4.13 -1.38
CA PHE A 198 12.24 3.47 -1.94
C PHE A 198 12.14 3.60 -3.48
N LEU A 199 12.47 4.77 -4.03
CA LEU A 199 12.49 4.98 -5.49
C LEU A 199 13.67 4.28 -6.18
N GLU A 200 14.83 4.16 -5.54
CA GLU A 200 15.97 3.42 -6.09
C GLU A 200 15.71 1.91 -6.07
N ASP A 201 15.08 1.40 -4.99
CA ASP A 201 14.64 0.01 -4.88
C ASP A 201 13.55 -0.33 -5.91
N LEU A 202 12.58 0.56 -6.13
CA LEU A 202 11.60 0.42 -7.21
C LEU A 202 12.31 0.37 -8.59
N HIS A 203 13.30 1.24 -8.78
CA HIS A 203 14.10 1.29 -10.01
C HIS A 203 14.98 0.04 -10.23
N LYS A 204 15.18 -0.84 -9.24
CA LYS A 204 15.86 -2.14 -9.48
C LYS A 204 15.00 -3.09 -10.32
N ILE A 205 13.66 -2.97 -10.23
CA ILE A 205 12.70 -3.97 -10.76
C ILE A 205 11.84 -3.39 -11.90
N PHE A 206 11.55 -2.09 -11.89
CA PHE A 206 10.60 -1.46 -12.81
C PHE A 206 11.17 -0.28 -13.60
N HIS A 207 10.57 -0.05 -14.77
CA HIS A 207 10.51 1.27 -15.38
C HIS A 207 9.28 2.01 -14.81
N TYR A 208 9.40 3.31 -14.54
CA TYR A 208 8.30 4.13 -14.03
C TYR A 208 8.48 5.61 -14.39
N GLU A 209 7.38 6.36 -14.34
CA GLU A 209 7.31 7.81 -14.49
C GLU A 209 6.79 8.45 -13.20
N GLU A 210 7.35 9.60 -12.78
CA GLU A 210 6.86 10.35 -11.63
C GLU A 210 5.68 11.25 -12.02
N ILE A 211 4.49 10.90 -11.53
CA ILE A 211 3.22 11.54 -11.88
C ILE A 211 2.93 12.75 -10.97
N HIS A 212 3.32 12.68 -9.70
CA HIS A 212 3.30 13.80 -8.77
C HIS A 212 4.26 13.58 -7.58
N ARG A 213 4.82 14.65 -7.01
CA ARG A 213 5.75 14.58 -5.88
C ARG A 213 5.51 15.74 -4.90
N GLN A 214 5.15 15.42 -3.66
CA GLN A 214 5.08 16.33 -2.52
C GLN A 214 6.33 16.10 -1.65
N ALA A 215 7.34 16.96 -1.77
CA ALA A 215 8.61 16.86 -1.01
C ALA A 215 8.81 18.01 0.00
N VAL A 216 7.76 18.78 0.30
CA VAL A 216 7.78 19.94 1.20
C VAL A 216 6.52 19.94 2.05
N GLY A 217 6.69 20.21 3.35
CA GLY A 217 5.67 20.04 4.38
C GLY A 217 5.94 18.82 5.26
N GLU A 218 5.07 18.58 6.23
CA GLU A 218 5.16 17.47 7.19
C GLU A 218 4.73 16.12 6.58
N LYS A 219 3.96 16.15 5.48
CA LYS A 219 3.60 14.97 4.68
C LYS A 219 4.40 14.95 3.39
N ARG A 220 5.12 13.86 3.14
CA ARG A 220 6.05 13.69 2.02
C ARG A 220 5.65 12.45 1.23
N TRP A 221 5.25 12.58 -0.03
CA TRP A 221 4.77 11.44 -0.82
C TRP A 221 5.05 11.61 -2.31
N VAL A 222 5.09 10.48 -3.03
CA VAL A 222 5.24 10.45 -4.48
C VAL A 222 4.23 9.47 -5.09
N LEU A 223 3.59 9.90 -6.17
CA LEU A 223 2.74 9.09 -7.02
C LEU A 223 3.52 8.82 -8.31
N VAL A 224 3.71 7.55 -8.65
CA VAL A 224 4.38 7.11 -9.87
C VAL A 224 3.47 6.17 -10.67
N GLN A 225 3.71 6.07 -11.97
CA GLN A 225 3.06 5.07 -12.83
C GLN A 225 4.12 4.14 -13.41
N LEU A 226 3.88 2.84 -13.37
CA LEU A 226 4.76 1.84 -13.98
C LEU A 226 4.74 1.94 -15.51
N GLN A 227 5.86 1.58 -16.13
CA GLN A 227 6.07 1.51 -17.58
C GLN A 227 6.60 0.12 -17.98
N GLY A 228 6.13 -0.91 -17.28
CA GLY A 228 6.65 -2.28 -17.37
C GLY A 228 7.81 -2.59 -16.42
N ARG A 229 8.21 -3.87 -16.42
CA ARG A 229 9.35 -4.38 -15.64
C ARG A 229 10.66 -4.25 -16.43
N LYS A 230 11.78 -4.38 -15.73
CA LYS A 230 13.12 -4.54 -16.31
C LYS A 230 13.43 -6.01 -16.66
#